data_AF-A0A1Y6BQC0-F1
#
_entry.id   AF-A0A1Y6BQC0-F1
#
_cell.length_a   1.000
_cell.length_b   1.000
_cell.length_c   1.000
_cell.angle_alpha   90.00
_cell.angle_beta   90.00
_cell.angle_gamma   90.00
#
_symmetry.space_group_name_H-M   'P 1'
#
loop_
_entity.id
_entity.type
_entity.pdbx_description
1 polymer ?
#
loop_
_entity_poly.entity_id
_entity_poly.type
_entity_poly.pdbx_seq_one_letter_code
_entity_poly.pdbx_strand_id
1 'polypeptide(L)'
;MDQQDLKDFIRELIIEEFSPEPVELAQKWQGGSILLQPGNETQGKEIPMDVFLRKVLAVRDALRVLEQKLNGSGSLTAEEKASFHGYITKAYGALTTFNVLFKDGKDKFVGSGGGGKGAAGKKEKMTLTEAKAKLGLNEY
;
A
#
# COMPACT_ATOMS: atom_id res chain seq x y z
N MET A 1 -13.80 -32.02 -13.40
CA MET A 1 -12.94 -30.99 -12.80
C MET A 1 -12.12 -31.70 -11.76
N ASP A 2 -10.82 -31.83 -12.01
CA ASP A 2 -9.85 -32.45 -11.11
C ASP A 2 -9.61 -31.52 -9.90
N GLN A 3 -9.21 -32.08 -8.76
CA GLN A 3 -8.68 -31.31 -7.63
C GLN A 3 -7.50 -30.41 -8.03
N GLN A 4 -6.72 -30.81 -9.03
CA GLN A 4 -5.63 -30.00 -9.57
C GLN A 4 -6.15 -28.77 -10.33
N ASP A 5 -7.14 -28.94 -11.21
CA ASP A 5 -7.80 -27.85 -11.93
C ASP A 5 -8.42 -26.82 -10.96
N LEU A 6 -9.04 -27.29 -9.87
CA LEU A 6 -9.64 -26.41 -8.87
C LEU A 6 -8.58 -25.62 -8.10
N LYS A 7 -7.44 -26.24 -7.77
CA LYS A 7 -6.33 -25.54 -7.09
C LYS A 7 -5.71 -24.48 -7.98
N ASP A 8 -5.53 -24.78 -9.26
CA ASP A 8 -4.92 -23.85 -10.20
C ASP A 8 -5.89 -22.69 -10.51
N PHE A 9 -7.20 -22.95 -10.62
CA PHE A 9 -8.23 -21.91 -10.70
C PHE A 9 -8.28 -21.02 -9.45
N ILE A 10 -8.28 -21.60 -8.24
CA ILE A 10 -8.24 -20.82 -6.99
C ILE A 10 -6.95 -20.01 -6.89
N ARG A 11 -5.81 -20.57 -7.30
CA ARG A 11 -4.53 -19.85 -7.31
C ARG A 11 -4.55 -18.70 -8.31
N GLU A 12 -5.06 -18.90 -9.52
CA GLU A 12 -5.25 -17.83 -10.50
C GLU A 12 -6.18 -16.74 -9.95
N LEU A 13 -7.32 -17.12 -9.37
CA LEU A 13 -8.28 -16.17 -8.79
C LEU A 13 -7.69 -15.39 -7.61
N ILE A 14 -6.85 -16.03 -6.80
CA ILE A 14 -6.11 -15.36 -5.72
C ILE A 14 -5.07 -14.40 -6.28
N ILE A 15 -4.35 -14.77 -7.34
CA ILE A 15 -3.37 -13.87 -7.96
C ILE A 15 -4.07 -12.70 -8.64
N GLU A 16 -5.14 -12.94 -9.39
CA GLU A 16 -5.90 -11.89 -10.07
C GLU A 16 -6.52 -10.90 -9.08
N GLU A 17 -7.12 -11.40 -8.00
CA GLU A 17 -7.88 -10.57 -7.06
C GLU A 17 -7.05 -10.04 -5.87
N PHE A 18 -5.96 -10.73 -5.50
CA PHE A 18 -5.13 -10.39 -4.34
C PHE A 18 -3.67 -10.11 -4.66
N SER A 19 -3.20 -10.26 -5.91
CA SER A 19 -1.89 -9.71 -6.26
C SER A 19 -2.01 -8.19 -6.16
N PRO A 20 -1.12 -7.53 -5.39
CA PRO A 20 -1.08 -6.08 -5.41
C PRO A 20 -0.84 -5.66 -6.85
N GLU A 21 -1.80 -4.93 -7.43
CA GLU A 21 -1.61 -4.33 -8.74
C GLU A 21 -0.26 -3.58 -8.74
N PRO A 22 0.54 -3.69 -9.81
CA PRO A 22 1.80 -2.99 -9.89
C PRO A 22 1.53 -1.50 -9.70
N VAL A 23 2.09 -0.92 -8.64
CA VAL A 23 1.92 0.51 -8.35
C VAL A 23 2.51 1.31 -9.50
N GLU A 24 1.67 2.12 -10.14
CA GLU A 24 2.08 2.91 -11.30
C GLU A 24 2.60 4.30 -10.92
N LEU A 25 3.68 4.70 -11.60
CA LEU A 25 4.17 6.08 -11.57
C LEU A 25 3.18 7.02 -12.25
N ALA A 26 2.96 8.18 -11.64
CA ALA A 26 2.25 9.28 -12.28
C ALA A 26 2.95 9.67 -13.59
N GLN A 27 2.15 9.93 -14.64
CA GLN A 27 2.64 10.17 -16.00
C GLN A 27 3.80 11.17 -16.09
N LYS A 28 3.76 12.24 -15.29
CA LYS A 28 4.78 13.30 -15.29
C LYS A 28 6.19 12.82 -14.88
N TRP A 29 6.32 11.64 -14.28
CA TRP A 29 7.60 11.10 -13.81
C TRP A 29 8.05 9.85 -14.56
N GLN A 30 7.26 9.38 -15.53
CA GLN A 30 7.61 8.19 -16.33
C GLN A 30 8.86 8.46 -17.17
N GLY A 31 9.81 7.53 -17.16
CA GLY A 31 11.11 7.69 -17.82
C GLY A 31 12.03 8.75 -17.21
N GLY A 32 11.64 9.37 -16.10
CA GLY A 32 12.46 10.34 -15.38
C GLY A 32 13.51 9.71 -14.47
N SER A 33 14.30 10.56 -13.83
CA SER A 33 15.32 10.17 -12.87
C SER A 33 15.44 11.19 -11.72
N ILE A 34 16.04 10.76 -10.62
CA ILE A 34 16.49 11.60 -9.52
C ILE A 34 18.00 11.76 -9.65
N LEU A 35 18.47 13.00 -9.64
CA LEU A 35 19.89 13.32 -9.58
C LEU A 35 20.28 13.71 -8.14
N LEU A 36 21.13 12.91 -7.52
CA LEU A 36 21.77 13.26 -6.25
C LEU A 36 23.02 14.08 -6.54
N GLN A 37 22.90 15.39 -6.31
CA GLN A 37 23.99 16.33 -6.51
C GLN A 37 24.78 16.50 -5.20
N PRO A 38 26.08 16.16 -5.16
CA PRO A 38 26.91 16.43 -4.01
C PRO A 38 27.20 17.93 -3.89
N GLY A 39 27.43 18.41 -2.66
CA GLY A 39 27.79 19.81 -2.39
C GLY A 39 29.26 20.16 -2.69
N ASN A 40 30.00 19.27 -3.35
CA ASN A 40 31.40 19.43 -3.73
C ASN A 40 31.58 19.07 -5.21
N GLU A 41 32.80 19.14 -5.72
CA GLU A 41 33.13 18.89 -7.14
C GLU A 41 33.04 17.41 -7.58
N THR A 42 32.40 16.55 -6.79
CA THR A 42 32.22 15.14 -7.13
C THR A 42 31.09 14.96 -8.15
N GLN A 43 31.18 13.92 -8.98
CA GLN A 43 30.11 13.58 -9.90
C GLN A 43 28.83 13.17 -9.15
N GLY A 44 27.70 13.72 -9.60
CA GLY A 44 26.38 13.36 -9.10
C GLY A 44 25.99 11.92 -9.43
N LYS A 45 25.06 11.37 -8.64
CA LYS A 45 24.52 10.03 -8.87
C LYS A 45 23.09 10.12 -9.40
N GLU A 46 22.89 9.56 -10.58
CA GLU A 46 21.56 9.45 -11.17
C GLU A 46 20.88 8.13 -10.73
N ILE A 47 19.59 8.21 -10.42
CA ILE A 47 18.75 7.09 -10.01
C ILE A 47 17.48 7.12 -10.86
N PRO A 48 17.20 6.08 -11.67
CA PRO A 48 15.95 6.02 -12.43
C PRO A 48 14.72 6.09 -11.52
N MET A 49 13.67 6.79 -11.95
CA MET A 49 12.48 7.02 -11.12
C MET A 49 11.79 5.72 -10.70
N ASP A 50 11.71 4.73 -11.60
CA ASP A 50 11.14 3.41 -11.29
C ASP A 50 11.91 2.69 -10.18
N VAL A 51 13.24 2.85 -10.16
CA VAL A 51 14.09 2.26 -9.12
C VAL A 51 13.84 2.98 -7.81
N PHE A 52 13.75 4.31 -7.83
CA PHE A 52 13.46 5.10 -6.64
C PHE A 52 12.09 4.74 -6.03
N LEU A 53 11.03 4.71 -6.85
CA LEU A 53 9.69 4.35 -6.38
C LEU A 53 9.68 2.94 -5.75
N ARG A 54 10.34 1.97 -6.39
CA ARG A 54 10.44 0.61 -5.85
C ARG A 54 11.14 0.57 -4.48
N LYS A 55 12.13 1.42 -4.25
CA LYS A 55 12.77 1.56 -2.93
C LYS A 55 11.83 2.17 -1.89
N VAL A 56 11.06 3.19 -2.27
CA VAL A 56 10.04 3.80 -1.40
C VAL A 56 8.93 2.77 -1.05
N LEU A 57 8.48 1.98 -2.02
CA LEU A 57 7.52 0.90 -1.81
C LEU A 57 8.08 -0.20 -0.89
N ALA A 58 9.36 -0.58 -1.03
CA ALA A 58 9.97 -1.55 -0.14
C ALA A 58 9.96 -1.10 1.34
N VAL A 59 10.13 0.20 1.60
CA VAL A 59 10.01 0.76 2.96
C VAL A 59 8.57 0.66 3.47
N ARG A 60 7.57 0.99 2.63
CA ARG A 60 6.14 0.81 2.95
C ARG A 60 5.85 -0.62 3.39
N ASP A 61 6.33 -1.58 2.62
CA ASP A 61 6.04 -2.99 2.84
C ASP A 61 6.72 -3.47 4.12
N ALA A 62 7.94 -3.00 4.42
CA ALA A 62 8.61 -3.28 5.69
C ALA A 62 7.86 -2.70 6.91
N LEU A 63 7.34 -1.47 6.80
CA LEU A 63 6.52 -0.86 7.86
C LEU A 63 5.21 -1.63 8.10
N ARG A 64 4.55 -2.07 7.02
CA ARG A 64 3.34 -2.91 7.12
C ARG A 64 3.63 -4.23 7.82
N VAL A 65 4.73 -4.90 7.48
CA VAL A 65 5.15 -6.15 8.14
C VAL A 65 5.46 -5.91 9.62
N LEU A 66 6.12 -4.79 9.94
CA LEU A 66 6.40 -4.41 11.33
C LEU A 66 5.11 -4.21 12.13
N GLU A 67 4.14 -3.48 11.58
CA GLU A 67 2.83 -3.27 12.20
C GLU A 67 2.10 -4.60 12.46
N GLN A 68 2.09 -5.51 11.49
CA GLN A 68 1.48 -6.83 11.64
C GLN A 68 2.13 -7.63 12.78
N LYS A 69 3.47 -7.60 12.87
CA LYS A 69 4.21 -8.28 13.95
C LYS A 69 3.89 -7.69 15.33
N LEU A 70 3.76 -6.37 15.44
CA LEU A 70 3.39 -5.71 16.70
C LEU A 70 1.97 -6.07 17.13
N ASN A 71 1.03 -6.12 16.18
CA ASN A 71 -0.35 -6.54 16.44
C ASN A 71 -0.42 -7.98 16.97
N GLY A 72 0.38 -8.89 16.38
CA GLY A 72 0.45 -10.29 16.78
C GLY A 72 1.31 -10.58 18.01
N SER A 73 2.06 -9.60 18.53
CA SER A 73 2.94 -9.81 19.69
C SER A 73 2.14 -9.91 20.98
N GLY A 74 2.26 -11.03 21.70
CA GLY A 74 1.65 -11.22 23.02
C GLY A 74 2.47 -10.69 24.19
N SER A 75 3.75 -10.34 23.98
CA SER A 75 4.68 -9.95 25.05
C SER A 75 4.75 -8.44 25.31
N LEU A 76 4.19 -7.61 24.42
CA LEU A 76 4.21 -6.16 24.55
C LEU A 76 2.99 -5.65 25.31
N THR A 77 3.21 -4.70 26.21
CA THR A 77 2.14 -3.99 26.90
C THR A 77 1.36 -3.09 25.93
N ALA A 78 0.14 -2.69 26.32
CA ALA A 78 -0.69 -1.79 25.52
C ALA A 78 -0.01 -0.42 25.29
N GLU A 79 0.71 0.08 26.29
CA GLU A 79 1.43 1.36 26.21
C GLU A 79 2.60 1.30 25.23
N GLU A 80 3.41 0.23 25.27
CA GLU A 80 4.51 0.02 24.31
C GLU A 80 3.98 -0.12 22.89
N LYS A 81 2.91 -0.90 22.68
CA LYS A 81 2.26 -1.01 21.37
C LYS A 81 1.80 0.35 20.86
N ALA A 82 1.13 1.15 21.71
CA ALA A 82 0.69 2.49 21.34
C ALA A 82 1.86 3.40 20.94
N SER A 83 2.97 3.35 21.68
CA SER A 83 4.20 4.08 21.35
C SER A 83 4.76 3.69 19.97
N PHE A 84 4.88 2.38 19.69
CA PHE A 84 5.34 1.91 18.38
C PHE A 84 4.40 2.29 17.23
N HIS A 85 3.08 2.16 17.41
CA HIS A 85 2.12 2.63 16.41
C HIS A 85 2.25 4.14 16.16
N GLY A 86 2.57 4.93 17.18
CA GLY A 86 2.89 6.35 17.05
C GLY A 86 4.09 6.59 16.13
N TYR A 87 5.18 5.84 16.30
CA TYR A 87 6.35 5.94 15.41
C TYR A 87 6.05 5.48 13.98
N ILE A 88 5.31 4.38 13.80
CA ILE A 88 4.89 3.90 12.49
C ILE A 88 4.04 4.96 11.77
N THR A 89 3.10 5.59 12.49
CA THR A 89 2.27 6.66 11.95
C THR A 89 3.11 7.87 11.51
N LYS A 90 4.12 8.26 12.31
CA LYS A 90 5.06 9.33 11.93
C LYS A 90 5.89 8.95 10.70
N ALA A 91 6.33 7.69 10.60
CA ALA A 91 7.07 7.20 9.44
C ALA A 91 6.23 7.26 8.16
N TYR A 92 4.96 6.81 8.20
CA TYR A 92 4.02 7.00 7.09
C TYR A 92 3.79 8.48 6.75
N GLY A 93 3.73 9.34 7.77
CA GLY A 93 3.68 10.79 7.60
C GLY A 93 4.86 11.36 6.81
N ALA A 94 6.09 10.95 7.14
CA ALA A 94 7.29 11.38 6.43
C ALA A 94 7.30 10.93 4.95
N LEU A 95 6.71 9.77 4.66
CA LEU A 95 6.61 9.24 3.30
C LEU A 95 5.57 9.99 2.44
N THR A 96 4.65 10.76 3.03
CA THR A 96 3.62 11.51 2.27
C THR A 96 4.21 12.51 1.28
N THR A 97 5.44 12.99 1.49
CA THR A 97 6.20 13.81 0.52
C THR A 97 6.27 13.14 -0.85
N PHE A 98 6.37 11.81 -0.90
CA PHE A 98 6.47 11.04 -2.14
C PHE A 98 5.11 10.75 -2.79
N ASN A 99 3.99 11.23 -2.23
CA ASN A 99 2.65 11.02 -2.78
C ASN A 99 2.48 11.58 -4.20
N VAL A 100 3.33 12.53 -4.60
CA VAL A 100 3.34 13.09 -5.95
C VAL A 100 3.80 12.12 -7.02
N LEU A 101 4.41 10.99 -6.63
CA LEU A 101 4.92 9.96 -7.54
C LEU A 101 3.86 8.96 -7.96
N PHE A 102 2.78 8.80 -7.18
CA PHE A 102 1.74 7.81 -7.45
C PHE A 102 0.72 8.34 -8.44
N LYS A 103 0.38 7.50 -9.42
CA LYS A 103 -0.73 7.76 -10.34
C LYS A 103 -2.06 7.75 -9.59
N ASP A 104 -2.30 6.70 -8.81
CA ASP A 104 -3.57 6.47 -8.13
C ASP A 104 -3.56 6.96 -6.68
N GLY A 105 -4.72 7.46 -6.24
CA GLY A 105 -4.89 7.94 -4.87
C GLY A 105 -4.84 6.83 -3.81
N LYS A 106 -5.18 5.59 -4.19
CA LYS A 106 -5.21 4.42 -3.30
C LYS A 106 -3.81 3.99 -2.82
N ASP A 107 -2.78 4.29 -3.61
CA ASP A 107 -1.40 3.90 -3.31
C ASP A 107 -0.64 4.94 -2.48
N LYS A 108 -1.25 6.11 -2.27
CA LYS A 108 -0.66 7.21 -1.51
C LYS A 108 -0.54 6.86 -0.03
N PHE A 109 0.53 7.35 0.56
CA PHE A 109 0.75 7.31 2.00
C PHE A 109 -0.23 8.22 2.74
N VAL A 110 -0.68 7.76 3.92
CA VAL A 110 -1.53 8.53 4.83
C VAL A 110 -0.84 8.58 6.19
N GLY A 111 -0.61 9.80 6.70
CA GLY A 111 -0.05 10.05 8.03
C GLY A 111 -0.99 10.88 8.89
N SER A 112 -0.58 11.18 10.13
CA SER A 112 -1.43 11.84 11.13
C SER A 112 -1.76 13.32 10.85
N GLY A 113 -0.97 14.02 10.02
CA GLY A 113 -1.07 15.48 9.85
C GLY A 113 -1.76 15.97 8.57
N GLY A 114 -2.19 15.08 7.68
CA GLY A 114 -2.71 15.47 6.36
C GLY A 114 -4.17 15.09 6.19
N GLY A 115 -5.03 16.08 5.94
CA GLY A 115 -6.40 15.91 5.46
C GLY A 115 -6.45 15.29 4.06
N GLY A 116 -5.95 14.06 3.93
CA GLY A 116 -5.95 13.28 2.71
C GLY A 116 -7.35 12.79 2.40
N LYS A 117 -8.16 13.62 1.76
CA LYS A 117 -9.22 13.15 0.85
C LYS A 117 -8.55 12.50 -0.37
N GLY A 118 -7.83 11.40 -0.15
CA GLY A 118 -7.22 10.57 -1.18
C GLY A 118 -8.05 9.32 -1.32
N ALA A 119 -8.96 9.34 -2.30
CA ALA A 119 -9.61 8.16 -2.89
C ALA A 119 -9.79 6.94 -1.98
N ALA A 120 -10.58 7.10 -0.91
CA ALA A 120 -11.53 6.04 -0.61
C ALA A 120 -12.45 5.99 -1.84
N GLY A 121 -12.06 5.20 -2.85
CA GLY A 121 -13.05 4.64 -3.76
C GLY A 121 -14.13 4.12 -2.85
N LYS A 122 -15.31 4.71 -2.96
CA LYS A 122 -16.49 4.41 -2.16
C LYS A 122 -16.80 2.94 -2.42
N LYS A 123 -16.11 2.00 -1.75
CA LYS A 123 -16.68 0.70 -1.46
C LYS A 123 -17.76 1.04 -0.45
N GLU A 124 -18.91 1.45 -0.98
CA GLU A 124 -20.18 1.32 -0.26
C GLU A 124 -20.11 -0.07 0.33
N LYS A 125 -19.99 -0.15 1.66
CA LYS A 125 -20.18 -1.40 2.37
C LYS A 125 -21.60 -1.81 2.03
N MET A 126 -21.72 -2.63 0.99
CA MET A 126 -22.97 -3.22 0.58
C MET A 126 -23.46 -3.99 1.80
N THR A 127 -24.57 -3.54 2.35
CA THR A 127 -25.16 -4.14 3.54
C THR A 127 -25.46 -5.60 3.23
N LEU A 128 -25.45 -6.46 4.26
CA LEU A 128 -25.76 -7.89 4.09
C LEU A 128 -27.12 -8.09 3.41
N THR A 129 -28.04 -7.15 3.62
CA THR A 129 -29.36 -7.06 2.98
C THR A 129 -29.27 -6.81 1.47
N GLU A 130 -28.45 -5.85 1.04
CA GLU A 130 -28.25 -5.57 -0.39
C GLU A 130 -27.55 -6.75 -1.08
N ALA A 131 -26.58 -7.39 -0.41
CA ALA A 131 -25.84 -8.52 -0.97
C ALA A 131 -26.75 -9.72 -1.23
N LYS A 132 -27.64 -10.02 -0.29
CA LYS A 132 -28.67 -11.06 -0.43
C LYS A 132 -29.64 -10.77 -1.59
N ALA A 133 -30.07 -9.52 -1.75
CA ALA A 133 -30.98 -9.11 -2.82
C ALA A 133 -30.36 -9.28 -4.22
N LYS A 134 -29.07 -8.95 -4.40
CA LYS A 134 -28.37 -9.13 -5.69
C LYS A 134 -28.10 -10.59 -6.05
N LEU A 135 -27.95 -11.45 -5.04
CA LEU A 135 -27.70 -12.88 -5.22
C LEU A 135 -28.98 -13.72 -5.32
N GLY A 136 -30.17 -13.09 -5.28
CA GLY A 136 -31.45 -13.79 -5.42
C GLY A 136 -31.75 -14.77 -4.29
N LEU A 137 -31.08 -14.62 -3.14
CA LEU A 137 -31.29 -15.49 -1.98
C LEU A 137 -32.47 -14.94 -1.18
N ASN A 138 -33.69 -15.34 -1.53
CA ASN A 138 -34.85 -15.13 -0.68
C ASN A 138 -34.76 -16.06 0.54
N GLU A 139 -34.92 -15.47 1.73
CA GLU A 139 -34.99 -16.21 2.99
C GLU A 139 -36.21 -17.14 2.98
N TYR A 140 -35.99 -18.42 3.25
CA TYR A 140 -37.03 -19.37 3.66
C TYR A 140 -37.36 -19.17 5.13
#